data_AF-A0A535JW07-F1
#
_entry.id   AF-A0A535JW07-F1
#
_cell.length_a   1.000
_cell.length_b   1.000
_cell.length_c   1.000
_cell.angle_alpha   90.00
_cell.angle_beta   90.00
_cell.angle_gamma   90.00
#
_symmetry.space_group_name_H-M   'P 1'
#
loop_
_entity.id
_entity.type
_entity.pdbx_description
1 polymer ?
#
loop_
_entity_poly.entity_id
_entity_poly.type
_entity_poly.pdbx_seq_one_letter_code
_entity_poly.pdbx_strand_id
1 'polypeptide(L)'
;MSESIARLVMRTTANNLPLSRDDRPYQWSTTTYCDTLNWSIFRAAQKGSAMQLRIREYHRTRPQGVMNPGAAWIEFKDDEEDTSLKERFGVSMDVARAFLRGEMALPDPDHGLAERAGRLLKDGARPVVVTQYNRLAYNSLDTAVRITADHNLMYFALPWEARDDNDHPSPLGSLLAMEPDVIVEMKWYGELPHWAIDLHAYLKENTREERPSKFIVAMRWLLGETDGAKKRKK
;
A
#
# COMPACT_ATOMS: atom_id res chain seq x y z
N MET A 1 14.75 6.89 -2.98
CA MET A 1 16.02 7.51 -2.53
C MET A 1 17.00 6.42 -2.17
N SER A 2 18.30 6.69 -2.23
CA SER A 2 19.31 5.70 -1.85
C SER A 2 19.23 5.36 -0.35
N GLU A 3 19.67 4.15 -0.01
CA GLU A 3 19.76 3.66 1.37
C GLU A 3 20.57 4.60 2.29
N SER A 4 21.63 5.23 1.79
CA SER A 4 22.46 6.15 2.58
C SER A 4 21.69 7.41 3.02
N ILE A 5 20.88 7.96 2.12
CA ILE A 5 20.05 9.14 2.37
C ILE A 5 18.92 8.76 3.33
N ALA A 6 18.27 7.62 3.09
CA ALA A 6 17.23 7.11 3.96
C ALA A 6 17.72 6.91 5.40
N ARG A 7 18.93 6.35 5.59
CA ARG A 7 19.52 6.18 6.93
C ARG A 7 19.73 7.50 7.66
N LEU A 8 20.19 8.54 6.98
CA LEU A 8 20.34 9.86 7.59
C LEU A 8 18.97 10.40 8.03
N VAL A 9 17.98 10.32 7.13
CA VAL A 9 16.61 10.75 7.42
C VAL A 9 16.03 10.00 8.62
N MET A 10 16.19 8.68 8.66
CA MET A 10 15.67 7.86 9.76
C MET A 10 16.42 8.12 11.07
N ARG A 11 17.72 8.43 11.04
CA ARG A 11 18.47 8.83 12.24
C ARG A 11 17.99 10.17 12.78
N THR A 12 17.83 11.18 11.92
CA THR A 12 17.30 12.49 12.32
C THR A 12 15.87 12.35 12.88
N THR A 13 15.05 11.55 12.21
CA THR A 13 13.68 11.24 12.64
C THR A 13 13.67 10.58 14.02
N ALA A 14 14.49 9.54 14.24
CA ALA A 14 14.54 8.80 15.49
C ALA A 14 15.06 9.63 16.68
N ASN A 15 15.84 10.68 16.43
CA ASN A 15 16.28 11.61 17.47
C ASN A 15 15.16 12.55 17.94
N ASN A 16 14.16 12.81 17.10
CA ASN A 16 13.12 13.82 17.36
C ASN A 16 11.74 13.22 17.61
N LEU A 17 11.46 12.03 17.07
CA LEU A 17 10.17 11.35 17.16
C LEU A 17 10.33 9.95 17.78
N PRO A 18 9.39 9.50 18.63
CA PRO A 18 9.36 8.12 19.06
C PRO A 18 8.92 7.20 17.92
N LEU A 19 9.37 5.94 17.98
CA LEU A 19 8.87 4.89 17.09
C LEU A 19 7.37 4.67 17.35
N SER A 20 6.60 4.55 16.28
CA SER A 20 5.16 4.30 16.34
C SER A 20 4.86 3.01 17.11
N ARG A 21 3.92 3.06 18.05
CA ARG A 21 3.50 1.88 18.84
C ARG A 21 2.87 0.80 17.97
N ASP A 22 2.13 1.21 16.94
CA ASP A 22 1.41 0.31 16.03
C ASP A 22 2.35 -0.57 15.18
N ASP A 23 3.60 -0.16 15.00
CA ASP A 23 4.61 -0.90 14.24
C ASP A 23 5.36 -1.93 15.11
N ARG A 24 5.08 -2.00 16.42
CA ARG A 24 5.58 -3.07 17.29
C ARG A 24 4.46 -4.08 17.54
N PRO A 25 4.64 -5.37 17.22
CA PRO A 25 5.86 -6.06 16.83
C PRO A 25 6.03 -6.25 15.30
N TYR A 26 5.23 -5.58 14.48
CA TYR A 26 5.10 -5.87 13.05
C TYR A 26 6.11 -5.10 12.19
N GLN A 27 7.09 -5.82 11.66
CA GLN A 27 8.10 -5.22 10.78
C GLN A 27 7.68 -5.25 9.30
N TRP A 28 6.79 -6.18 8.92
CA TRP A 28 6.39 -6.42 7.53
C TRP A 28 4.93 -6.04 7.30
N SER A 29 4.69 -5.30 6.22
CA SER A 29 3.35 -5.03 5.71
C SER A 29 3.19 -5.75 4.36
N THR A 30 2.10 -6.50 4.25
CA THR A 30 1.65 -7.09 2.99
C THR A 30 0.38 -6.36 2.57
N THR A 31 0.27 -5.94 1.32
CA THR A 31 -0.95 -5.32 0.80
C THR A 31 -1.32 -5.93 -0.54
N THR A 32 -2.47 -6.58 -0.56
CA THR A 32 -3.07 -7.18 -1.74
C THR A 32 -4.05 -6.18 -2.35
N TYR A 33 -3.75 -5.71 -3.55
CA TYR A 33 -4.61 -4.80 -4.29
C TYR A 33 -5.57 -5.58 -5.19
N CYS A 34 -6.79 -5.07 -5.30
CA CYS A 34 -7.79 -5.61 -6.19
C CYS A 34 -7.97 -4.73 -7.42
N ASP A 35 -8.35 -5.34 -8.53
CA ASP A 35 -8.79 -4.66 -9.75
C ASP A 35 -9.79 -5.55 -10.50
N THR A 36 -10.55 -4.96 -11.40
CA THR A 36 -11.52 -5.66 -12.25
C THR A 36 -10.84 -6.38 -13.41
N LEU A 37 -11.59 -7.25 -14.09
CA LEU A 37 -11.15 -7.93 -15.32
C LEU A 37 -10.65 -6.98 -16.41
N ASN A 38 -11.22 -5.77 -16.51
CA ASN A 38 -10.88 -4.77 -17.50
C ASN A 38 -9.92 -3.69 -16.97
N TRP A 39 -9.35 -3.89 -15.78
CA TRP A 39 -8.39 -2.97 -15.14
C TRP A 39 -8.97 -1.56 -14.93
N SER A 40 -10.26 -1.47 -14.57
CA SER A 40 -10.96 -0.19 -14.46
C SER A 40 -10.38 0.67 -13.33
N ILE A 41 -9.96 0.06 -12.22
CA ILE A 41 -9.39 0.78 -11.07
C ILE A 41 -8.02 1.34 -11.46
N PHE A 42 -7.16 0.55 -12.11
CA PHE A 42 -5.87 1.02 -12.60
C PHE A 42 -6.01 2.16 -13.62
N ARG A 43 -6.89 2.01 -14.61
CA ARG A 43 -7.12 3.05 -15.63
C ARG A 43 -7.66 4.34 -15.04
N ALA A 44 -8.53 4.24 -14.04
CA ALA A 44 -9.03 5.39 -13.30
C ALA A 44 -7.89 6.05 -12.49
N ALA A 45 -7.06 5.25 -11.81
CA ALA A 45 -5.94 5.74 -11.01
C ALA A 45 -4.88 6.47 -11.87
N GLN A 46 -4.68 6.04 -13.11
CA GLN A 46 -3.81 6.73 -14.07
C GLN A 46 -4.32 8.13 -14.45
N LYS A 47 -5.63 8.38 -14.34
CA LYS A 47 -6.28 9.67 -14.56
C LYS A 47 -6.38 10.54 -13.31
N GLY A 48 -5.79 10.09 -12.19
CA GLY A 48 -5.79 10.83 -10.94
C GLY A 48 -7.00 10.60 -10.04
N SER A 49 -7.99 9.78 -10.44
CA SER A 49 -9.13 9.46 -9.61
C SER A 49 -9.46 7.98 -9.60
N ALA A 50 -9.35 7.33 -8.44
CA ALA A 50 -9.75 5.94 -8.29
C ALA A 50 -10.06 5.56 -6.85
N MET A 51 -11.12 4.77 -6.73
CA MET A 51 -11.39 3.98 -5.54
C MET A 51 -10.59 2.67 -5.58
N GLN A 52 -9.56 2.58 -4.76
CA GLN A 52 -8.74 1.39 -4.59
C GLN A 52 -9.28 0.52 -3.44
N LEU A 53 -9.61 -0.73 -3.76
CA LEU A 53 -9.86 -1.80 -2.79
C LEU A 53 -8.58 -2.57 -2.52
N ARG A 54 -8.20 -2.72 -1.25
CA ARG A 54 -7.04 -3.52 -0.86
C ARG A 54 -7.20 -4.19 0.49
N ILE A 55 -6.56 -5.35 0.64
CA ILE A 55 -6.43 -6.05 1.92
C ILE A 55 -5.02 -5.81 2.45
N ARG A 56 -4.91 -5.40 3.71
CA ARG A 56 -3.63 -5.17 4.39
C ARG A 56 -3.45 -6.11 5.57
N GLU A 57 -2.30 -6.77 5.60
CA GLU A 57 -1.85 -7.67 6.65
C GLU A 57 -0.55 -7.13 7.27
N TYR A 58 -0.40 -7.32 8.59
CA TYR A 58 0.80 -6.95 9.33
C TYR A 58 1.46 -8.20 9.93
N HIS A 59 2.78 -8.32 9.77
CA HIS A 59 3.51 -9.52 10.14
C HIS A 59 4.81 -9.20 10.90
N ARG A 60 5.16 -10.06 11.85
CA ARG A 60 6.44 -9.99 12.58
C ARG A 60 7.61 -10.37 11.67
N THR A 61 7.42 -11.43 10.88
CA THR A 61 8.39 -11.95 9.90
C THR A 61 7.81 -11.87 8.50
N ARG A 62 8.67 -11.88 7.48
CA ARG A 62 8.21 -11.86 6.08
C ARG A 62 7.33 -13.09 5.80
N PRO A 63 6.08 -12.92 5.36
CA PRO A 63 5.22 -14.05 5.03
C PRO A 63 5.54 -14.56 3.60
N GLN A 64 5.34 -15.85 3.38
CA GLN A 64 5.53 -16.51 2.08
C GLN A 64 4.26 -16.50 1.21
N GLY A 65 3.13 -16.09 1.78
CA GLY A 65 1.82 -16.00 1.14
C GLY A 65 1.05 -14.79 1.61
N VAL A 66 -0.14 -14.60 1.03
CA VAL A 66 -1.12 -13.58 1.40
C VAL A 66 -2.40 -14.23 1.90
N MET A 67 -3.28 -13.42 2.48
CA MET A 67 -4.52 -13.88 3.09
C MET A 67 -4.27 -14.93 4.17
N ASN A 68 -3.28 -14.68 5.03
CA ASN A 68 -2.91 -15.60 6.11
C ASN A 68 -3.95 -15.54 7.24
N PRO A 69 -4.18 -16.65 7.96
CA PRO A 69 -4.99 -16.63 9.18
C PRO A 69 -4.54 -15.53 10.15
N GLY A 70 -5.49 -14.83 10.74
CA GLY A 70 -5.23 -13.71 11.64
C GLY A 70 -6.12 -12.50 11.34
N ALA A 71 -5.66 -11.33 11.76
CA ALA A 71 -6.34 -10.07 11.52
C ALA A 71 -5.88 -9.41 10.22
N ALA A 72 -6.82 -8.81 9.51
CA ALA A 72 -6.58 -8.03 8.30
C ALA A 72 -7.31 -6.69 8.38
N TRP A 73 -6.90 -5.77 7.52
CA TRP A 73 -7.63 -4.54 7.26
C TRP A 73 -8.15 -4.57 5.84
N ILE A 74 -9.46 -4.51 5.67
CA ILE A 74 -10.05 -4.15 4.38
C ILE A 74 -9.95 -2.63 4.31
N GLU A 75 -9.19 -2.11 3.35
CA GLU A 75 -8.99 -0.67 3.17
C GLU A 75 -9.59 -0.21 1.83
N PHE A 76 -10.30 0.91 1.90
CA PHE A 76 -10.78 1.66 0.74
C PHE A 76 -10.03 2.98 0.71
N LYS A 77 -9.48 3.32 -0.44
CA LYS A 77 -8.87 4.63 -0.67
C LYS A 77 -9.49 5.22 -1.91
N ASP A 78 -10.24 6.29 -1.76
CA ASP A 78 -10.75 7.08 -2.86
C ASP A 78 -9.90 8.33 -3.01
N ASP A 79 -9.21 8.43 -4.14
CA ASP A 79 -8.45 9.62 -4.50
C ASP A 79 -9.33 10.46 -5.43
N GLU A 80 -9.73 11.65 -5.01
CA GLU A 80 -10.32 12.70 -5.85
C GLU A 80 -9.33 13.87 -5.98
N GLU A 81 -9.52 14.76 -6.97
CA GLU A 81 -8.57 15.83 -7.30
C GLU A 81 -8.19 16.71 -6.10
N ASP A 82 -9.13 17.00 -5.20
CA ASP A 82 -8.93 17.89 -4.05
C ASP A 82 -9.04 17.18 -2.68
N THR A 83 -9.53 15.94 -2.64
CA THR A 83 -9.79 15.20 -1.40
C THR A 83 -9.48 13.71 -1.55
N SER A 84 -8.73 13.15 -0.59
CA SER A 84 -8.52 11.71 -0.50
C SER A 84 -9.27 11.18 0.73
N LEU A 85 -10.24 10.30 0.51
CA LEU A 85 -10.97 9.63 1.58
C LEU A 85 -10.39 8.24 1.78
N LYS A 86 -10.17 7.86 3.05
CA LYS A 86 -9.72 6.51 3.40
C LYS A 86 -10.56 5.93 4.52
N GLU A 87 -11.17 4.80 4.24
CA GLU A 87 -11.82 3.95 5.23
C GLU A 87 -11.05 2.65 5.43
N ARG A 88 -11.11 2.09 6.63
CA ARG A 88 -10.55 0.77 6.91
C ARG A 88 -11.35 0.01 7.97
N PHE A 89 -11.50 -1.28 7.76
CA PHE A 89 -12.23 -2.18 8.64
C PHE A 89 -11.28 -3.26 9.14
N GLY A 90 -11.07 -3.31 10.46
CA GLY A 90 -10.30 -4.37 11.09
C GLY A 90 -11.17 -5.61 11.23
N VAL A 91 -10.77 -6.70 10.60
CA VAL A 91 -11.56 -7.94 10.50
C VAL A 91 -10.68 -9.17 10.66
N SER A 92 -11.28 -10.34 10.89
CA SER A 92 -10.56 -11.61 10.69
C SER A 92 -10.31 -11.84 9.20
N MET A 93 -9.29 -12.63 8.88
CA MET A 93 -9.00 -12.97 7.49
C MET A 93 -10.16 -13.71 6.81
N ASP A 94 -10.86 -14.58 7.53
CA ASP A 94 -12.01 -15.31 6.98
C ASP A 94 -13.12 -14.33 6.57
N VAL A 95 -13.33 -13.26 7.36
CA VAL A 95 -14.24 -12.17 7.02
C VAL A 95 -13.75 -11.40 5.78
N ALA A 96 -12.45 -11.11 5.69
CA ALA A 96 -11.89 -10.47 4.50
C ALA A 96 -12.04 -11.32 3.22
N ARG A 97 -11.86 -12.64 3.31
CA ARG A 97 -12.05 -13.55 2.17
C ARG A 97 -13.51 -13.64 1.76
N ALA A 98 -14.44 -13.80 2.71
CA ALA A 98 -15.88 -13.81 2.44
C ALA A 98 -16.34 -12.49 1.80
N PHE A 99 -15.82 -11.35 2.26
CA PHE A 99 -16.06 -10.05 1.61
C PHE A 99 -15.57 -10.04 0.16
N LEU A 100 -14.33 -10.48 -0.12
CA LEU A 100 -13.79 -10.54 -1.49
C LEU A 100 -14.56 -11.48 -2.42
N ARG A 101 -15.23 -12.50 -1.88
CA ARG A 101 -16.14 -13.39 -2.63
C ARG A 101 -17.55 -12.80 -2.82
N GLY A 102 -17.84 -11.65 -2.21
CA GLY A 102 -19.16 -11.02 -2.24
C GLY A 102 -20.20 -11.71 -1.36
N GLU A 103 -19.80 -12.59 -0.46
CA GLU A 103 -20.68 -13.37 0.43
C GLU A 103 -21.17 -12.56 1.63
N MET A 104 -20.55 -11.41 1.88
CA MET A 104 -20.80 -10.57 3.05
C MET A 104 -20.64 -9.10 2.69
N ALA A 105 -21.50 -8.26 3.27
CA ALA A 105 -21.34 -6.82 3.26
C ALA A 105 -20.63 -6.34 4.53
N LEU A 106 -19.80 -5.31 4.39
CA LEU A 106 -19.27 -4.60 5.55
C LEU A 106 -20.32 -3.60 6.07
N PRO A 107 -20.25 -3.23 7.36
CA PRO A 107 -20.94 -2.04 7.84
C PRO A 107 -20.54 -0.84 6.97
N ASP A 108 -21.47 0.08 6.72
CA ASP A 108 -21.22 1.34 6.01
C ASP A 108 -21.27 2.47 7.04
N PRO A 109 -20.14 2.77 7.71
CA PRO A 109 -20.14 3.56 8.93
C PRO A 109 -20.19 5.06 8.67
N ASP A 110 -19.89 5.52 7.45
CA ASP A 110 -20.14 6.86 6.91
C ASP A 110 -19.34 6.99 5.59
N HIS A 111 -19.91 7.65 4.56
CA HIS A 111 -19.34 7.98 3.23
C HIS A 111 -19.51 6.97 2.07
N GLY A 112 -20.08 5.78 2.27
CA GLY A 112 -20.51 4.91 1.17
C GLY A 112 -19.40 4.17 0.43
N LEU A 113 -18.15 4.19 0.91
CA LEU A 113 -17.06 3.45 0.27
C LEU A 113 -17.27 1.94 0.37
N ALA A 114 -17.82 1.44 1.48
CA ALA A 114 -18.16 0.01 1.61
C ALA A 114 -19.16 -0.44 0.52
N GLU A 115 -20.18 0.37 0.24
CA GLU A 115 -21.17 0.08 -0.81
C GLU A 115 -20.53 0.08 -2.20
N ARG A 116 -19.72 1.10 -2.51
CA ARG A 116 -18.99 1.19 -3.78
C ARG A 116 -18.03 0.02 -4.00
N ALA A 117 -17.38 -0.46 -2.93
CA ALA A 117 -16.54 -1.64 -3.01
C ALA A 117 -17.36 -2.89 -3.32
N GLY A 118 -18.56 -3.02 -2.72
CA GLY A 118 -19.51 -4.08 -3.07
C GLY A 118 -19.89 -4.07 -4.56
N ARG A 119 -20.05 -2.89 -5.17
CA ARG A 119 -20.29 -2.76 -6.61
C ARG A 119 -19.06 -3.18 -7.43
N LEU A 120 -17.86 -2.74 -7.06
CA LEU A 120 -16.62 -3.17 -7.72
C LEU A 120 -16.45 -4.69 -7.70
N LEU A 121 -16.74 -5.33 -6.56
CA LEU A 121 -16.69 -6.79 -6.43
C LEU A 121 -17.72 -7.48 -7.35
N LYS A 122 -18.95 -6.96 -7.42
CA LYS A 122 -19.97 -7.43 -8.38
C LYS A 122 -19.54 -7.26 -9.84
N ASP A 123 -18.77 -6.21 -10.14
CA ASP A 123 -18.17 -5.96 -11.46
C ASP A 123 -16.91 -6.82 -11.73
N GLY A 124 -16.60 -7.78 -10.84
CA GLY A 124 -15.51 -8.73 -10.99
C GLY A 124 -14.17 -8.23 -10.48
N ALA A 125 -14.14 -7.24 -9.58
CA ALA A 125 -12.93 -6.89 -8.87
C ALA A 125 -12.42 -8.07 -8.04
N ARG A 126 -11.11 -8.31 -8.12
CA ARG A 126 -10.45 -9.43 -7.43
C ARG A 126 -9.00 -9.08 -7.10
N PRO A 127 -8.37 -9.78 -6.15
CA PRO A 127 -6.93 -9.68 -5.92
C PRO A 127 -6.09 -9.88 -7.19
N VAL A 128 -5.14 -8.99 -7.48
CA VAL A 128 -4.34 -9.04 -8.72
C VAL A 128 -2.85 -8.83 -8.50
N VAL A 129 -2.47 -7.93 -7.58
CA VAL A 129 -1.07 -7.65 -7.25
C VAL A 129 -0.87 -7.52 -5.75
N VAL A 130 0.32 -7.90 -5.29
CA VAL A 130 0.72 -7.80 -3.90
C VAL A 130 1.94 -6.91 -3.78
N THR A 131 1.97 -6.12 -2.72
CA THR A 131 3.17 -5.44 -2.25
C THR A 131 3.60 -5.99 -0.90
N GLN A 132 4.89 -6.25 -0.73
CA GLN A 132 5.51 -6.55 0.55
C GLN A 132 6.65 -5.58 0.81
N TYR A 133 6.75 -5.05 2.02
CA TYR A 133 7.85 -4.19 2.43
C TYR A 133 8.02 -4.24 3.95
N ASN A 134 9.21 -3.89 4.42
CA ASN A 134 9.44 -3.64 5.84
C ASN A 134 9.35 -2.15 6.14
N ARG A 135 8.52 -1.79 7.13
CA ARG A 135 8.22 -0.40 7.47
C ARG A 135 8.82 -0.03 8.82
N LEU A 136 9.38 1.18 8.87
CA LEU A 136 9.61 1.91 10.11
C LEU A 136 8.74 3.16 10.09
N ALA A 137 7.87 3.35 11.07
CA ALA A 137 7.15 4.59 11.28
C ALA A 137 7.55 5.25 12.60
N TYR A 138 7.71 6.56 12.54
CA TYR A 138 7.90 7.45 13.67
C TYR A 138 6.78 8.47 13.67
N ASN A 139 6.26 8.78 14.84
CA ASN A 139 5.10 9.67 14.97
C ASN A 139 5.29 10.56 16.19
N SER A 140 4.98 11.85 16.05
CA SER A 140 4.88 12.73 17.21
C SER A 140 3.73 12.26 18.10
N LEU A 141 3.83 12.55 19.40
CA LEU A 141 2.83 12.11 20.39
C LEU A 141 1.45 12.73 20.15
N ASP A 142 1.43 13.92 19.58
CA ASP A 142 0.24 14.67 19.16
C ASP A 142 -0.18 14.38 17.70
N THR A 143 0.52 13.48 17.01
CA THR A 143 0.29 13.09 15.60
C THR A 143 0.48 14.20 14.55
N ALA A 144 1.00 15.36 14.96
CA ALA A 144 1.29 16.48 14.06
C ALA A 144 2.32 16.16 12.97
N VAL A 145 3.27 15.25 13.23
CA VAL A 145 4.28 14.82 12.25
C VAL A 145 4.45 13.30 12.28
N ARG A 146 4.33 12.68 11.11
CA ARG A 146 4.59 11.26 10.90
C ARG A 146 5.57 11.06 9.75
N ILE A 147 6.61 10.28 10.00
CA ILE A 147 7.60 9.90 8.98
C ILE A 147 7.66 8.39 8.92
N THR A 148 7.60 7.84 7.70
CA THR A 148 7.73 6.41 7.46
C THR A 148 8.81 6.11 6.43
N ALA A 149 9.48 4.97 6.57
CA ALA A 149 10.39 4.43 5.57
C ALA A 149 10.06 2.98 5.25
N ASP A 150 9.75 2.73 3.99
CA ASP A 150 9.48 1.41 3.44
C ASP A 150 10.72 0.91 2.72
N HIS A 151 11.33 -0.14 3.27
CA HIS A 151 12.48 -0.79 2.69
C HIS A 151 12.05 -2.10 2.02
N ASN A 152 12.93 -2.66 1.19
CA ASN A 152 12.76 -3.95 0.52
C ASN A 152 11.38 -4.12 -0.13
N LEU A 153 10.87 -3.06 -0.77
CA LEU A 153 9.56 -3.09 -1.38
C LEU A 153 9.57 -4.01 -2.60
N MET A 154 8.70 -5.01 -2.58
CA MET A 154 8.58 -6.04 -3.60
C MET A 154 7.16 -6.05 -4.16
N TYR A 155 7.07 -6.36 -5.44
CA TYR A 155 5.82 -6.47 -6.20
C TYR A 155 5.64 -7.89 -6.68
N PHE A 156 4.46 -8.47 -6.48
CA PHE A 156 4.14 -9.81 -6.95
C PHE A 156 2.84 -9.82 -7.76
N ALA A 157 2.81 -10.64 -8.81
CA ALA A 157 1.59 -11.00 -9.50
C ALA A 157 0.91 -12.11 -8.73
N LEU A 158 -0.31 -11.87 -8.26
CA LEU A 158 -1.04 -12.86 -7.50
C LEU A 158 -1.82 -13.78 -8.47
N PRO A 159 -1.59 -15.11 -8.46
CA PRO A 159 -2.37 -16.04 -9.23
C PRO A 159 -3.73 -16.26 -8.54
N TRP A 160 -4.58 -15.23 -8.57
CA TRP A 160 -5.92 -15.32 -8.01
C TRP A 160 -6.85 -16.01 -8.99
N GLU A 161 -6.97 -17.31 -8.82
CA GLU A 161 -8.16 -18.04 -9.25
C GLU A 161 -9.21 -17.78 -8.17
N ALA A 162 -10.44 -17.43 -8.56
CA ALA A 162 -11.58 -17.50 -7.65
C ALA A 162 -11.78 -18.98 -7.27
N ARG A 163 -10.98 -19.46 -6.31
CA ARG A 163 -10.95 -20.86 -5.92
C ARG A 163 -12.15 -21.18 -5.06
N ASP A 164 -12.73 -22.34 -5.33
CA ASP A 164 -13.65 -23.01 -4.44
C ASP A 164 -12.96 -23.36 -3.12
N ASP A 165 -13.61 -22.97 -2.03
CA ASP A 165 -13.65 -23.60 -0.70
C ASP A 165 -12.40 -23.78 0.16
N ASN A 166 -11.22 -23.28 -0.22
CA ASN A 166 -10.06 -23.41 0.65
C ASN A 166 -9.67 -22.09 1.35
N ASP A 167 -9.96 -22.01 2.65
CA ASP A 167 -9.53 -20.99 3.63
C ASP A 167 -7.99 -20.93 3.84
N HIS A 168 -7.23 -21.37 2.85
CA HIS A 168 -5.77 -21.43 2.90
C HIS A 168 -5.14 -20.12 2.40
N PRO A 169 -3.97 -19.74 2.95
CA PRO A 169 -3.18 -18.66 2.40
C PRO A 169 -2.90 -18.87 0.90
N SER A 170 -2.99 -17.80 0.12
CA SER A 170 -2.61 -17.84 -1.29
C SER A 170 -1.10 -17.63 -1.41
N PRO A 171 -0.38 -18.40 -2.26
CA PRO A 171 1.02 -18.10 -2.54
C PRO A 171 1.16 -16.71 -3.17
N LEU A 172 2.26 -16.00 -2.87
CA LEU A 172 2.51 -14.64 -3.40
C LEU A 172 2.51 -14.56 -4.93
N GLY A 173 2.82 -15.68 -5.60
CA GLY A 173 2.96 -15.75 -7.05
C GLY A 173 4.32 -15.29 -7.55
N SER A 174 4.35 -14.78 -8.78
CA SER A 174 5.60 -14.40 -9.44
C SER A 174 6.10 -13.04 -8.95
N LEU A 175 7.37 -12.95 -8.57
CA LEU A 175 8.03 -11.67 -8.29
C LEU A 175 8.11 -10.86 -9.58
N LEU A 176 7.47 -9.69 -9.58
CA LEU A 176 7.44 -8.77 -10.70
C LEU A 176 8.64 -7.82 -10.69
N ALA A 177 8.91 -7.22 -9.53
CA ALA A 177 10.01 -6.27 -9.35
C ALA A 177 10.35 -6.08 -7.88
N MET A 178 11.53 -5.54 -7.64
CA MET A 178 11.97 -5.03 -6.34
C MET A 178 12.35 -3.57 -6.52
N GLU A 179 11.89 -2.73 -5.59
CA GLU A 179 12.33 -1.34 -5.52
C GLU A 179 13.80 -1.32 -5.04
N PRO A 180 14.73 -0.73 -5.81
CA PRO A 180 16.13 -0.65 -5.40
C PRO A 180 16.37 0.36 -4.28
N ASP A 181 15.42 1.29 -4.13
CA ASP A 181 15.48 2.45 -3.27
C ASP A 181 14.51 2.34 -2.09
N VAL A 182 14.76 3.13 -1.05
CA VAL A 182 13.84 3.29 0.08
C VAL A 182 12.80 4.34 -0.26
N ILE A 183 11.54 4.07 0.08
CA ILE A 183 10.45 5.04 -0.01
C ILE A 183 10.26 5.66 1.36
N VAL A 184 10.55 6.95 1.47
CA VAL A 184 10.22 7.74 2.64
C VAL A 184 8.97 8.55 2.37
N GLU A 185 8.06 8.56 3.33
CA GLU A 185 6.86 9.40 3.32
C GLU A 185 6.85 10.24 4.59
N MET A 186 6.72 11.56 4.44
CA MET A 186 6.54 12.52 5.54
C MET A 186 5.15 13.14 5.42
N LYS A 187 4.39 13.09 6.50
CA LYS A 187 3.04 13.64 6.64
C LYS A 187 3.00 14.54 7.85
N TRP A 188 2.33 15.67 7.73
CA TRP A 188 2.16 16.58 8.83
C TRP A 188 0.82 17.31 8.79
N TYR A 189 0.43 17.84 9.93
CA TYR A 189 -0.71 18.73 10.11
C TYR A 189 -0.25 19.99 10.82
N GLY A 190 -0.66 21.16 10.31
CA GLY A 190 -0.24 22.45 10.84
C GLY A 190 1.21 22.80 10.50
N GLU A 191 1.86 23.56 11.38
CA GLU A 191 3.24 24.02 11.19
C GLU A 191 4.26 22.94 11.55
N LEU A 192 5.31 22.82 10.72
CA LEU A 192 6.41 21.91 10.99
C LEU A 192 7.38 22.52 12.01
N PRO A 193 7.89 21.73 12.98
CA PRO A 193 9.00 22.17 13.81
C PRO A 193 10.26 22.37 12.96
N HIS A 194 11.16 23.28 13.36
CA HIS A 194 12.32 23.68 12.55
C HIS A 194 13.16 22.49 12.02
N TRP A 195 13.44 21.48 12.86
CA TRP A 195 14.19 20.30 12.44
C TRP A 195 13.51 19.53 11.29
N ALA A 196 12.18 19.56 11.24
CA ALA A 196 11.38 18.86 10.24
C ALA A 196 11.27 19.68 8.94
N ILE A 197 11.35 21.02 9.03
CA ILE A 197 11.50 21.90 7.86
C ILE A 197 12.82 21.60 7.15
N ASP A 198 13.93 21.57 7.91
CA ASP A 198 15.25 21.26 7.36
C ASP A 198 15.29 19.85 6.74
N LEU A 199 14.68 18.88 7.43
CA LEU A 199 14.58 17.51 6.93
C LEU A 199 13.73 17.41 5.65
N HIS A 200 12.62 18.15 5.57
CA HIS A 200 11.77 18.19 4.40
C HIS A 200 12.49 18.84 3.20
N ALA A 201 13.22 19.94 3.43
CA ALA A 201 14.06 20.56 2.40
C ALA A 201 15.12 19.58 1.88
N TYR A 202 15.82 18.90 2.80
CA TYR A 202 16.80 17.86 2.46
C TYR A 202 16.18 16.72 1.65
N LEU A 203 14.99 16.25 2.04
CA LEU A 203 14.25 15.23 1.30
C LEU A 203 13.91 15.68 -0.12
N LYS A 204 13.47 16.94 -0.29
CA LYS A 204 13.13 17.50 -1.60
C LYS A 204 14.33 17.61 -2.53
N GLU A 205 15.49 18.04 -2.02
CA GLU A 205 16.73 18.12 -2.79
C GLU A 205 17.26 16.74 -3.24
N ASN A 206 16.97 15.70 -2.46
CA ASN A 206 17.47 14.35 -2.67
C ASN A 206 16.44 13.39 -3.29
N THR A 207 15.26 13.90 -3.65
CA THR A 207 14.21 13.14 -4.34
C THR A 207 14.11 13.63 -5.77
N ARG A 208 14.23 12.70 -6.73
CA ARG A 208 14.30 13.05 -8.16
C ARG A 208 12.96 13.49 -8.73
N GLU A 209 11.87 12.82 -8.39
CA GLU A 209 10.52 13.08 -8.90
C GLU A 209 9.46 12.61 -7.90
N GLU A 210 8.25 13.16 -7.99
CA GLU A 210 7.09 12.60 -7.31
C GLU A 210 6.80 11.19 -7.82
N ARG A 211 6.73 10.25 -6.89
CA ARG A 211 6.57 8.83 -7.22
C ARG A 211 5.09 8.48 -7.32
N PRO A 212 4.65 7.76 -8.37
CA PRO A 212 3.31 7.19 -8.41
C PRO A 212 3.02 6.28 -7.21
N SER A 213 1.73 6.05 -6.93
CA SER A 213 1.33 5.15 -5.85
C SER A 213 1.90 3.73 -6.03
N LYS A 214 2.08 3.00 -4.92
CA LYS A 214 2.56 1.61 -4.96
C LYS A 214 1.65 0.72 -5.84
N PHE A 215 0.35 1.01 -5.88
CA PHE A 215 -0.62 0.32 -6.75
C PHE A 215 -0.31 0.55 -8.23
N ILE A 216 -0.17 1.81 -8.66
CA ILE A 216 0.13 2.14 -10.07
C ILE A 216 1.44 1.48 -10.51
N VAL A 217 2.48 1.53 -9.68
CA VAL A 217 3.77 0.89 -10.00
C VAL A 217 3.63 -0.63 -10.11
N ALA A 218 2.93 -1.27 -9.17
CA ALA A 218 2.68 -2.72 -9.20
C ALA A 218 1.92 -3.14 -10.46
N MET A 219 0.87 -2.39 -10.82
CA MET A 219 0.04 -2.67 -12.00
C MET A 219 0.80 -2.47 -13.30
N ARG A 220 1.64 -1.42 -13.41
CA ARG A 220 2.53 -1.24 -14.59
C ARG A 220 3.45 -2.43 -14.79
N TRP A 221 4.02 -2.97 -13.71
CA TRP A 221 4.82 -4.19 -13.78
C TRP A 221 4.00 -5.42 -14.17
N LEU A 222 2.81 -5.59 -13.59
CA LEU A 222 1.91 -6.71 -13.91
C LEU A 222 1.53 -6.70 -15.40
N LEU A 223 1.22 -5.53 -15.95
CA LEU A 223 0.74 -5.35 -17.32
C LEU A 223 1.87 -5.19 -18.35
N GLY A 224 3.13 -5.12 -17.91
CA GLY A 224 4.28 -4.88 -18.78
C GLY A 224 4.35 -3.45 -19.35
N GLU A 225 3.65 -2.49 -18.75
CA GLU A 225 3.59 -1.06 -19.14
C GLU A 225 4.76 -0.23 -18.57
N THR A 226 5.88 -0.85 -18.23
CA THR A 226 7.06 -0.11 -17.76
C THR A 226 7.74 0.57 -18.95
N ASP A 227 7.55 1.89 -19.08
CA ASP A 227 8.14 2.70 -20.13
C ASP A 227 9.69 2.63 -20.16
N GLY A 228 10.23 2.27 -21.32
CA GLY A 228 11.23 3.14 -21.96
C GLY A 228 12.71 2.73 -22.10
N ALA A 229 13.21 1.59 -21.60
CA ALA A 229 14.66 1.28 -21.67
C ALA A 229 15.07 -0.08 -22.28
N LYS A 230 14.18 -0.79 -22.98
CA LYS A 230 14.54 -2.00 -23.75
C LYS A 230 13.92 -2.04 -25.15
N LYS A 231 14.00 -0.95 -25.91
CA LYS A 231 13.96 -0.98 -27.39
C LYS A 231 14.92 0.05 -27.99
N ARG A 232 16.22 -0.23 -27.90
CA ARG A 232 17.15 0.01 -29.01
C ARG A 232 17.69 -1.35 -29.44
N LYS A 233 16.99 -1.98 -30.38
CA LYS A 233 17.54 -3.04 -31.24
C LYS A 233 17.46 -2.54 -32.68
N LYS A 234 18.54 -1.96 -33.16
CA LYS A 234 19.33 -2.39 -34.32
C LYS A 234 20.39 -1.33 -34.58
#